data_AF-A0A6P5D866-F1
#
_entry.id   AF-A0A6P5D866-F1
#
_cell.length_a   1.000
_cell.length_b   1.000
_cell.length_c   1.000
_cell.angle_alpha   90.00
_cell.angle_beta   90.00
_cell.angle_gamma   90.00
#
_symmetry.space_group_name_H-M   'P 1'
#
loop_
_entity.id
_entity.type
_entity.pdbx_description
1 polymer ?
#
loop_
_entity_poly.entity_id
_entity_poly.type
_entity_poly.pdbx_seq_one_letter_code
_entity_poly.pdbx_strand_id
1 'polypeptide(L)'
;MGNNKSCPGQECSSRFLPAEQAEVNRLFDALSSEKLGSSASPRSFSLQALKARDHVGDALPPEMVTRLFEGMRRVDGSGKAKGPSERVSQEQFTASMSHLLKGTAEEKSLVILNMISASGGPVKARDVHKFTEDLVGSVVHVLSYRRQLRGWSQKPPPGSPSRVQVLAAQLCSEMRLQGGGKLLGPQWLDRDCDQAVLEDWVFRAHHVATFLSLVIHQGFLLLRSSLKLATLVPERQVDPQREFASVLDVLSVIYVNSHLPQERRLSWRLLFATELHGNSFAQLCGRIAHGGPCLVLLEDSDGHVFGGFASCSWEVKPQFQGHGRTARLLWAVDRRRFRERTQQGQAHVHHVRQPSAVGPGGLPVPEDGGVGGGRGPKGRVGQENQEHSGHRP
;
A
#
# COMPACT_ATOMS: atom_id res chain seq x y z
N MET A 1 -3.45 42.62 39.21
CA MET A 1 -2.14 42.06 38.84
C MET A 1 -2.22 40.55 38.97
N GLY A 2 -2.00 39.82 37.89
CA GLY A 2 -2.13 38.36 37.85
C GLY A 2 -2.00 37.87 36.42
N ASN A 3 -0.83 38.05 35.83
CA ASN A 3 -0.54 37.62 34.47
C ASN A 3 0.21 36.29 34.56
N ASN A 4 -0.53 35.18 34.60
CA ASN A 4 0.06 33.86 34.43
C ASN A 4 0.41 33.68 32.95
N LYS A 5 1.64 34.06 32.60
CA LYS A 5 2.31 33.60 31.39
C LYS A 5 2.54 32.09 31.54
N SER A 6 1.65 31.30 30.94
CA SER A 6 1.88 29.89 30.67
C SER A 6 3.12 29.79 29.77
N CYS A 7 4.22 29.29 30.31
CA CYS A 7 5.39 28.89 29.54
C CYS A 7 5.02 27.64 28.72
N PRO A 8 5.25 27.58 27.39
CA PRO A 8 5.11 26.34 26.64
C PRO A 8 6.41 25.55 26.77
N GLY A 9 6.68 25.06 27.99
CA GLY A 9 7.63 23.97 28.19
C GLY A 9 6.83 22.68 28.07
N GLN A 10 6.55 22.23 26.85
CA GLN A 10 5.93 20.92 26.65
C GLN A 10 6.96 19.88 27.05
N GLU A 11 6.93 19.45 28.31
CA GLU A 11 7.70 18.31 28.78
C GLU A 11 7.37 17.15 27.85
N CYS A 12 8.37 16.71 27.07
CA CYS A 12 8.27 15.61 26.12
C CYS A 12 8.14 14.30 26.92
N SER A 13 7.00 14.12 27.57
CA SER A 13 6.67 12.93 28.34
C SER A 13 6.47 11.77 27.36
N SER A 14 7.25 10.72 27.56
CA SER A 14 7.19 9.53 26.71
C SER A 14 5.78 8.94 26.71
N ARG A 15 5.14 8.80 25.54
CA ARG A 15 3.83 8.13 25.38
C ARG A 15 3.90 6.59 25.50
N PHE A 16 4.97 6.07 26.06
CA PHE A 16 5.18 4.65 26.25
C PHE A 16 4.57 4.20 27.58
N LEU A 17 3.95 3.02 27.56
CA LEU A 17 3.59 2.32 28.80
C LEU A 17 4.87 1.95 29.55
N PRO A 18 4.83 1.74 30.88
CA PRO A 18 6.03 1.44 31.66
C PRO A 18 6.87 0.27 31.12
N ALA A 19 6.21 -0.81 30.66
CA ALA A 19 6.88 -1.95 30.05
C ALA A 19 7.57 -1.60 28.72
N GLU A 20 6.92 -0.79 27.89
CA GLU A 20 7.48 -0.33 26.62
C GLU A 20 8.66 0.63 26.85
N GLN A 21 8.55 1.53 27.82
CA GLN A 21 9.64 2.43 28.20
C GLN A 21 10.85 1.64 28.73
N ALA A 22 10.62 0.55 29.47
CA ALA A 22 11.69 -0.35 29.91
C ALA A 22 12.39 -1.05 28.72
N GLU A 23 11.67 -1.40 27.64
CA GLU A 23 12.30 -1.88 26.40
C GLU A 23 13.15 -0.81 25.72
N VAL A 24 12.62 0.42 25.59
CA VAL A 24 13.35 1.56 25.01
C VAL A 24 14.63 1.85 25.82
N ASN A 25 14.54 1.91 27.15
CA ASN A 25 15.69 2.15 28.03
C ASN A 25 16.72 1.02 27.94
N ARG A 26 16.30 -0.25 27.90
CA ARG A 26 17.22 -1.39 27.76
C ARG A 26 17.99 -1.35 26.44
N LEU A 27 17.34 -1.00 25.34
CA LEU A 27 18.01 -0.83 24.05
C LEU A 27 19.02 0.32 24.10
N PHE A 28 18.64 1.44 24.71
CA PHE A 28 19.55 2.58 24.88
C PHE A 28 20.78 2.24 25.73
N ASP A 29 20.59 1.53 26.84
CA ASP A 29 21.67 1.08 27.72
C ASP A 29 22.63 0.14 26.97
N ALA A 30 22.10 -0.77 26.14
CA ALA A 30 22.90 -1.65 25.31
C ALA A 30 23.76 -0.86 24.30
N LEU A 31 23.18 0.13 23.63
CA LEU A 31 23.87 1.01 22.66
C LEU A 31 24.91 1.93 23.33
N SER A 32 24.67 2.31 24.59
CA SER A 32 25.53 3.23 25.34
C SER A 32 26.70 2.54 26.02
N SER A 33 26.72 1.20 26.08
CA SER A 33 27.76 0.39 26.73
C SER A 33 29.06 0.29 25.90
N GLU A 34 29.35 1.30 25.07
CA GLU A 34 30.70 1.47 24.50
C GLU A 34 31.69 1.48 25.66
N LYS A 35 32.67 0.57 25.61
CA LYS A 35 33.76 0.42 26.59
C LYS A 35 34.63 1.69 26.64
N LEU A 36 34.13 2.79 27.18
CA LEU A 36 34.94 3.89 27.67
C LEU A 36 34.87 3.89 29.19
N GLY A 37 35.98 3.46 29.80
CA GLY A 37 36.19 3.57 31.23
C GLY A 37 36.16 5.04 31.64
N SER A 38 35.07 5.47 32.27
CA SER A 38 35.02 6.54 33.28
C SER A 38 33.55 6.80 33.60
N SER A 39 33.18 6.69 34.88
CA SER A 39 31.82 6.80 35.41
C SER A 39 31.26 8.24 35.43
N ALA A 40 31.70 9.12 34.53
CA ALA A 40 31.40 10.56 34.59
C ALA A 40 30.93 11.19 33.26
N SER A 41 30.77 10.42 32.18
CA SER A 41 30.21 10.96 30.93
C SER A 41 28.67 10.81 30.88
N PRO A 42 27.92 11.82 30.40
CA PRO A 42 26.48 11.69 30.19
C PRO A 42 26.20 10.54 29.22
N ARG A 43 25.29 9.63 29.61
CA ARG A 43 24.95 8.45 28.82
C ARG A 43 24.53 8.85 27.40
N SER A 44 25.27 8.38 26.40
CA SER A 44 25.04 8.67 24.99
C SER A 44 25.74 7.63 24.10
N PHE A 45 25.24 7.44 22.87
CA PHE A 45 25.83 6.50 21.91
C PHE A 45 26.20 7.19 20.58
N SER A 46 27.18 6.58 19.89
CA SER A 46 27.71 7.05 18.60
C SER A 46 27.02 6.37 17.40
N LEU A 47 27.22 6.87 16.19
CA LEU A 47 26.77 6.18 14.97
C LEU A 47 27.43 4.81 14.81
N GLN A 48 28.67 4.65 15.28
CA GLN A 48 29.40 3.38 15.23
C GLN A 48 28.77 2.34 16.14
N ALA A 49 28.36 2.73 17.35
CA ALA A 49 27.59 1.87 18.25
C ALA A 49 26.29 1.40 17.58
N LEU A 50 25.58 2.29 16.89
CA LEU A 50 24.36 1.92 16.17
C LEU A 50 24.62 0.94 15.02
N LYS A 51 25.71 1.15 14.26
CA LYS A 51 26.15 0.27 13.16
C LYS A 51 26.74 -1.07 13.63
N ALA A 52 27.08 -1.20 14.91
CA ALA A 52 27.70 -2.40 15.43
C ALA A 52 26.80 -3.63 15.24
N ARG A 53 27.43 -4.78 14.96
CA ARG A 53 26.76 -6.04 14.62
C ARG A 53 25.82 -6.55 15.72
N ASP A 54 26.17 -6.26 16.97
CA ASP A 54 25.42 -6.73 18.15
C ASP A 54 24.13 -5.96 18.41
N HIS A 55 23.89 -4.86 17.68
CA HIS A 55 22.72 -4.00 17.87
C HIS A 55 21.83 -3.98 16.62
N VAL A 56 22.15 -3.12 15.64
CA VAL A 56 21.44 -3.10 14.36
C VAL A 56 22.12 -4.02 13.36
N GLY A 57 23.45 -3.96 13.27
CA GLY A 57 24.24 -4.72 12.31
C GLY A 57 23.67 -4.64 10.90
N ASP A 58 23.51 -5.79 10.26
CA ASP A 58 22.96 -5.92 8.91
C ASP A 58 21.43 -5.92 8.86
N ALA A 59 20.73 -5.69 9.98
CA ALA A 59 19.27 -5.72 10.03
C ALA A 59 18.63 -4.54 9.28
N LEU A 60 19.34 -3.42 9.14
CA LEU A 60 18.91 -2.25 8.38
C LEU A 60 19.99 -1.84 7.37
N PRO A 61 19.59 -1.27 6.22
CA PRO A 61 20.55 -0.69 5.28
C PRO A 61 21.36 0.44 5.92
N PRO A 62 22.67 0.60 5.60
CA PRO A 62 23.54 1.62 6.21
C PRO A 62 23.01 3.05 6.08
N GLU A 63 22.35 3.37 4.97
CA GLU A 63 21.75 4.68 4.72
C GLU A 63 20.60 4.96 5.71
N MET A 64 19.74 3.98 5.95
CA MET A 64 18.63 4.12 6.90
C MET A 64 19.13 4.23 8.33
N VAL A 65 20.18 3.49 8.71
CA VAL A 65 20.83 3.62 10.02
C VAL A 65 21.37 5.03 10.23
N THR A 66 22.07 5.57 9.22
CA THR A 66 22.63 6.92 9.27
C THR A 66 21.52 7.98 9.37
N ARG A 67 20.45 7.85 8.57
CA ARG A 67 19.29 8.73 8.63
C ARG A 67 18.60 8.71 10.00
N LEU A 68 18.33 7.53 10.55
CA LEU A 68 17.72 7.38 11.88
C LEU A 68 18.60 8.02 12.95
N PHE A 69 19.91 7.79 12.92
CA PHE A 69 20.85 8.41 13.86
C PHE A 69 20.81 9.94 13.78
N GLU A 70 20.90 10.50 12.57
CA GLU A 70 20.84 11.94 12.35
C GLU A 70 19.49 12.54 12.76
N GLY A 71 18.40 11.83 12.47
CA GLY A 71 17.05 12.17 12.91
C GLY A 71 16.97 12.29 14.42
N MET A 72 17.51 11.31 15.16
CA MET A 72 17.49 11.28 16.62
C MET A 72 18.35 12.40 17.23
N ARG A 73 19.55 12.60 16.69
CA ARG A 73 20.55 13.55 17.19
C ARG A 73 20.10 15.01 17.12
N ARG A 74 19.18 15.31 16.20
CA ARG A 74 18.65 16.67 15.95
C ARG A 74 17.31 16.94 16.65
N VAL A 75 16.75 15.97 17.38
CA VAL A 75 15.59 16.24 18.24
C VAL A 75 16.07 17.04 19.45
N ASP A 76 15.37 18.14 19.77
CA ASP A 76 15.70 18.98 20.90
C ASP A 76 15.44 18.24 22.22
N GLY A 77 16.52 17.85 22.90
CA GLY A 77 16.47 17.45 24.29
C GLY A 77 16.47 18.71 25.16
N SER A 78 15.33 19.08 25.74
CA SER A 78 15.26 20.11 26.78
C SER A 78 15.73 21.52 26.36
N GLY A 79 15.10 22.13 25.36
CA GLY A 79 14.90 23.59 25.18
C GLY A 79 16.10 24.57 25.26
N LYS A 80 17.33 24.11 25.48
CA LYS A 80 18.55 24.90 25.50
C LYS A 80 19.29 24.57 24.22
N ALA A 81 19.18 25.46 23.23
CA ALA A 81 19.85 25.36 21.95
C ALA A 81 21.38 25.26 22.12
N LYS A 82 21.87 24.04 22.33
CA LYS A 82 23.24 23.61 22.06
C LYS A 82 23.15 22.90 20.72
N GLY A 83 24.00 23.29 19.77
CA GLY A 83 24.01 22.70 18.43
C GLY A 83 24.08 21.17 18.44
N PRO A 84 23.80 20.50 17.30
CA PRO A 84 23.66 19.05 17.25
C PRO A 84 24.89 18.36 17.83
N SER A 85 24.71 17.68 18.97
CA SER A 85 25.71 16.84 19.62
C SER A 85 26.25 15.81 18.62
N GLU A 86 27.50 15.37 18.75
CA GLU A 86 28.05 14.28 17.93
C GLU A 86 27.43 12.92 18.29
N ARG A 87 26.86 12.81 19.50
CA ARG A 87 26.26 11.58 20.07
C ARG A 87 24.78 11.80 20.37
N VAL A 88 24.01 10.70 20.46
CA VAL A 88 22.58 10.74 20.82
C VAL A 88 22.41 10.51 22.32
N SER A 89 21.74 11.43 23.01
CA SER A 89 21.42 11.29 24.45
C SER A 89 20.19 10.42 24.70
N GLN A 90 19.97 10.00 25.96
CA GLN A 90 18.80 9.20 26.34
C GLN A 90 17.47 9.94 26.08
N GLU A 91 17.44 11.25 26.35
CA GLU A 91 16.28 12.10 26.12
C GLU A 91 15.94 12.17 24.63
N GLN A 92 16.96 12.43 23.80
CA GLN A 92 16.82 12.49 22.35
C GLN A 92 16.34 11.15 21.77
N PHE A 93 16.95 10.04 22.21
CA PHE A 93 16.55 8.71 21.78
C PHE A 93 15.09 8.41 22.15
N THR A 94 14.71 8.65 23.40
CA THR A 94 13.37 8.37 23.90
C THR A 94 12.32 9.23 23.21
N ALA A 95 12.57 10.54 23.08
CA ALA A 95 11.68 11.47 22.38
C ALA A 95 11.50 11.05 20.91
N SER A 96 12.59 10.73 20.22
CA SER A 96 12.56 10.29 18.82
C SER A 96 11.76 9.00 18.63
N MET A 97 11.98 8.00 19.48
CA MET A 97 11.20 6.76 19.44
C MET A 97 9.72 7.04 19.72
N SER A 98 9.41 7.94 20.66
CA SER A 98 8.04 8.32 20.97
C SER A 98 7.35 8.99 19.78
N HIS A 99 8.01 9.95 19.11
CA HIS A 99 7.49 10.63 17.92
C HIS A 99 7.29 9.65 16.76
N LEU A 100 8.30 8.84 16.44
CA LEU A 100 8.26 7.92 15.30
C LEU A 100 7.23 6.80 15.49
N LEU A 101 7.14 6.20 16.69
CA LEU A 101 6.27 5.04 16.93
C LEU A 101 4.86 5.43 17.38
N LYS A 102 4.70 6.52 18.15
CA LYS A 102 3.41 6.89 18.79
C LYS A 102 2.97 8.34 18.56
N GLY A 103 3.79 9.14 17.88
CA GLY A 103 3.49 10.55 17.63
C GLY A 103 2.41 10.80 16.57
N THR A 104 2.03 12.06 16.45
CA THR A 104 1.17 12.60 15.39
C THR A 104 1.93 12.71 14.07
N ALA A 105 1.23 13.13 13.01
CA ALA A 105 1.87 13.43 11.73
C ALA A 105 2.90 14.57 11.85
N GLU A 106 2.59 15.59 12.65
CA GLU A 106 3.48 16.72 12.95
C GLU A 106 4.79 16.24 13.58
N GLU A 107 4.72 15.47 14.65
CA GLU A 107 5.90 14.97 15.37
C GLU A 107 6.73 14.01 14.52
N LYS A 108 6.08 13.16 13.71
CA LYS A 108 6.78 12.31 12.73
C LYS A 108 7.47 13.13 11.67
N SER A 109 6.81 14.17 11.14
CA SER A 109 7.36 15.02 10.10
C SER A 109 8.60 15.78 10.56
N LEU A 110 8.63 16.20 11.83
CA LEU A 110 9.81 16.83 12.44
C LEU A 110 11.01 15.88 12.43
N VAL A 111 10.82 14.63 12.89
CA VAL A 111 11.92 13.66 12.89
C VAL A 111 12.32 13.29 11.46
N ILE A 112 11.37 13.12 10.52
CA ILE A 112 11.68 12.87 9.10
C ILE A 112 12.48 14.04 8.49
N LEU A 113 12.09 15.28 8.75
CA LEU A 113 12.82 16.46 8.30
C LEU A 113 14.25 16.41 8.84
N ASN A 114 14.44 16.04 10.11
CA ASN A 114 15.76 15.85 10.71
C ASN A 114 16.56 14.70 10.08
N MET A 115 15.91 13.65 9.54
CA MET A 115 16.58 12.57 8.80
C MET A 115 17.06 12.99 7.40
N ILE A 116 16.48 14.07 6.85
CA ILE A 116 16.74 14.53 5.48
C ILE A 116 17.64 15.78 5.49
N SER A 117 17.30 16.77 6.31
CA SER A 117 17.95 18.08 6.37
C SER A 117 19.16 18.05 7.28
N ALA A 118 20.33 18.46 6.76
CA ALA A 118 21.52 18.65 7.58
C ALA A 118 21.47 19.93 8.44
N SER A 119 20.71 20.94 8.00
CA SER A 119 20.68 22.29 8.56
C SER A 119 19.40 22.63 9.32
N GLY A 120 18.41 21.72 9.38
CA GLY A 120 17.10 21.96 9.99
C GLY A 120 16.18 22.89 9.19
N GLY A 121 16.59 23.31 7.99
CA GLY A 121 15.80 24.12 7.07
C GLY A 121 14.96 23.27 6.10
N PRO A 122 14.16 23.94 5.23
CA PRO A 122 13.37 23.27 4.20
C PRO A 122 14.26 22.42 3.28
N VAL A 123 13.75 21.29 2.84
CA VAL A 123 14.47 20.30 2.03
C VAL A 123 13.91 20.26 0.62
N LYS A 124 14.68 19.77 -0.35
CA LYS A 124 14.16 19.62 -1.72
C LYS A 124 13.31 18.37 -1.83
N ALA A 125 12.29 18.41 -2.69
CA ALA A 125 11.43 17.26 -2.95
C ALA A 125 12.19 16.03 -3.46
N ARG A 126 13.33 16.21 -4.15
CA ARG A 126 14.27 15.12 -4.50
C ARG A 126 14.82 14.38 -3.29
N ASP A 127 15.09 15.09 -2.19
CA ASP A 127 15.65 14.51 -0.98
C ASP A 127 14.59 13.73 -0.23
N VAL A 128 13.33 14.23 -0.23
CA VAL A 128 12.17 13.49 0.29
C VAL A 128 11.89 12.24 -0.54
N HIS A 129 11.99 12.32 -1.87
CA HIS A 129 11.86 11.16 -2.74
C HIS A 129 12.94 10.12 -2.44
N LYS A 130 14.20 10.54 -2.33
CA LYS A 130 15.31 9.64 -2.00
C LYS A 130 15.14 8.99 -0.63
N PHE A 131 14.72 9.76 0.38
CA PHE A 131 14.35 9.22 1.69
C PHE A 131 13.24 8.17 1.58
N THR A 132 12.21 8.42 0.76
CA THR A 132 11.09 7.49 0.58
C THR A 132 11.55 6.20 -0.11
N GLU A 133 12.44 6.27 -1.11
CA GLU A 133 13.05 5.08 -1.71
C GLU A 133 13.86 4.28 -0.68
N ASP A 134 14.68 4.95 0.12
CA ASP A 134 15.49 4.30 1.16
C ASP A 134 14.59 3.65 2.23
N LEU A 135 13.46 4.29 2.58
CA LEU A 135 12.46 3.75 3.49
C LEU A 135 11.78 2.50 2.94
N VAL A 136 11.26 2.58 1.71
CA VAL A 136 10.60 1.44 1.05
C VAL A 136 11.57 0.28 0.85
N GLY A 137 12.81 0.56 0.44
CA GLY A 137 13.87 -0.44 0.34
C GLY A 137 14.20 -1.09 1.68
N SER A 138 14.22 -0.30 2.76
CA SER A 138 14.46 -0.81 4.12
C SER A 138 13.37 -1.76 4.60
N VAL A 139 12.11 -1.58 4.19
CA VAL A 139 11.02 -2.52 4.47
C VAL A 139 11.30 -3.88 3.86
N VAL A 140 11.67 -3.93 2.58
CA VAL A 140 12.02 -5.19 1.90
C VAL A 140 13.22 -5.85 2.57
N HIS A 141 14.25 -5.05 2.85
CA HIS A 141 15.49 -5.50 3.48
C HIS A 141 15.22 -6.15 4.85
N VAL A 142 14.53 -5.44 5.75
CA VAL A 142 14.33 -5.93 7.12
C VAL A 142 13.43 -7.16 7.16
N LEU A 143 12.39 -7.22 6.32
CA LEU A 143 11.53 -8.40 6.23
C LEU A 143 12.28 -9.61 5.67
N SER A 144 13.15 -9.41 4.69
CA SER A 144 14.01 -10.47 4.16
C SER A 144 15.02 -10.95 5.22
N TYR A 145 15.75 -10.01 5.84
CA TYR A 145 16.76 -10.30 6.86
C TYR A 145 16.18 -11.07 8.04
N ARG A 146 14.98 -10.69 8.51
CA ARG A 146 14.28 -11.36 9.61
C ARG A 146 13.50 -12.61 9.18
N ARG A 147 13.54 -13.00 7.91
CA ARG A 147 12.77 -14.13 7.32
C ARG A 147 11.26 -14.00 7.53
N GLN A 148 10.75 -12.77 7.47
CA GLN A 148 9.36 -12.39 7.70
C GLN A 148 8.60 -12.03 6.42
N LEU A 149 9.09 -12.49 5.26
CA LEU A 149 8.37 -12.33 3.98
C LEU A 149 7.08 -13.17 3.92
N ARG A 150 6.85 -14.09 4.86
CA ARG A 150 5.63 -14.93 4.97
C ARG A 150 5.17 -15.57 3.65
N GLY A 151 6.14 -16.06 2.88
CA GLY A 151 5.91 -16.71 1.58
C GLY A 151 5.92 -15.77 0.36
N TRP A 152 6.12 -14.46 0.55
CA TRP A 152 6.19 -13.45 -0.51
C TRP A 152 7.62 -13.15 -0.98
N SER A 153 8.44 -14.19 -1.13
CA SER A 153 9.82 -14.10 -1.63
C SER A 153 9.86 -14.25 -3.16
N GLN A 154 9.45 -13.22 -3.88
CA GLN A 154 9.54 -13.16 -5.34
C GLN A 154 10.74 -12.33 -5.76
N LYS A 155 11.54 -12.85 -6.70
CA LYS A 155 12.55 -12.04 -7.37
C LYS A 155 11.93 -11.52 -8.68
N PRO A 156 11.89 -10.19 -8.89
CA PRO A 156 11.31 -9.64 -10.10
C PRO A 156 11.98 -10.20 -11.37
N PRO A 157 11.24 -10.40 -12.47
CA PRO A 157 11.83 -10.83 -13.73
C PRO A 157 12.87 -9.80 -14.23
N PRO A 158 13.90 -10.25 -14.97
CA PRO A 158 14.93 -9.35 -15.50
C PRO A 158 14.32 -8.23 -16.35
N GLY A 159 14.71 -6.98 -16.08
CA GLY A 159 14.23 -5.81 -16.83
C GLY A 159 12.92 -5.19 -16.33
N SER A 160 12.27 -5.77 -15.31
CA SER A 160 11.11 -5.13 -14.68
C SER A 160 11.50 -3.87 -13.89
N PRO A 161 10.61 -2.85 -13.84
CA PRO A 161 10.90 -1.62 -13.11
C PRO A 161 11.02 -1.91 -11.61
N SER A 162 11.93 -1.18 -10.95
CA SER A 162 12.14 -1.34 -9.51
C SER A 162 10.86 -1.03 -8.73
N ARG A 163 10.27 -2.05 -8.10
CA ARG A 163 9.06 -1.92 -7.28
C ARG A 163 9.24 -0.94 -6.13
N VAL A 164 10.45 -0.85 -5.58
CA VAL A 164 10.84 0.16 -4.58
C VAL A 164 10.66 1.57 -5.12
N GLN A 165 11.19 1.85 -6.31
CA GLN A 165 11.10 3.17 -6.95
C GLN A 165 9.65 3.50 -7.34
N VAL A 166 8.90 2.53 -7.87
CA VAL A 166 7.49 2.72 -8.25
C VAL A 166 6.65 3.08 -7.03
N LEU A 167 6.79 2.34 -5.92
CA LEU A 167 6.04 2.63 -4.70
C LEU A 167 6.48 3.95 -4.06
N ALA A 168 7.78 4.25 -4.03
CA ALA A 168 8.27 5.53 -3.53
C ALA A 168 7.70 6.72 -4.33
N ALA A 169 7.73 6.64 -5.66
CA ALA A 169 7.15 7.66 -6.54
C ALA A 169 5.63 7.80 -6.37
N GLN A 170 4.93 6.70 -6.05
CA GLN A 170 3.51 6.72 -5.72
C GLN A 170 3.27 7.43 -4.38
N LEU A 171 4.01 7.10 -3.32
CA LEU A 171 3.89 7.74 -2.01
C LEU A 171 4.24 9.23 -2.07
N CYS A 172 5.27 9.62 -2.82
CA CYS A 172 5.62 11.02 -3.02
C CYS A 172 4.58 11.79 -3.85
N SER A 173 3.82 11.10 -4.71
CA SER A 173 2.75 11.76 -5.49
C SER A 173 1.58 12.27 -4.65
N GLU A 174 1.48 11.82 -3.40
CA GLU A 174 0.45 12.24 -2.45
C GLU A 174 0.81 13.55 -1.73
N MET A 175 2.06 14.01 -1.86
CA MET A 175 2.53 15.28 -1.32
C MET A 175 1.91 16.46 -2.09
N ARG A 176 1.45 17.47 -1.35
CA ARG A 176 0.95 18.72 -1.95
C ARG A 176 1.99 19.82 -1.82
N LEU A 177 2.66 20.11 -2.94
CA LEU A 177 3.62 21.20 -3.03
C LEU A 177 2.87 22.52 -3.28
N GLN A 178 3.35 23.61 -2.67
CA GLN A 178 2.77 24.94 -2.90
C GLN A 178 2.91 25.32 -4.38
N GLY A 179 1.80 25.77 -4.99
CA GLY A 179 1.77 26.17 -6.41
C GLY A 179 0.66 25.58 -7.27
N GLY A 180 -0.28 24.79 -6.73
CA GLY A 180 -1.61 24.47 -7.30
C GLY A 180 -1.69 23.73 -8.64
N GLY A 181 -0.64 23.75 -9.46
CA GLY A 181 -0.55 23.08 -10.74
C GLY A 181 -0.04 21.65 -10.59
N LYS A 182 -0.71 20.70 -11.24
CA LYS A 182 -0.14 19.37 -11.51
C LYS A 182 1.12 19.55 -12.35
N LEU A 183 2.28 19.53 -11.71
CA LEU A 183 3.56 19.51 -12.42
C LEU A 183 3.78 18.08 -12.96
N LEU A 184 3.47 17.90 -14.24
CA LEU A 184 3.83 16.72 -15.02
C LEU A 184 5.30 16.88 -15.45
N GLY A 185 6.22 16.14 -14.82
CA GLY A 185 7.65 16.10 -15.18
C GLY A 185 8.61 16.27 -14.00
N PRO A 186 9.94 16.09 -14.18
CA PRO A 186 10.93 16.08 -13.09
C PRO A 186 11.08 17.41 -12.34
N GLN A 187 10.45 18.49 -12.79
CA GLN A 187 10.59 19.84 -12.22
C GLN A 187 10.04 19.97 -10.78
N TRP A 188 9.12 19.09 -10.37
CA TRP A 188 8.63 19.09 -8.98
C TRP A 188 9.71 18.71 -7.96
N LEU A 189 10.78 18.01 -8.39
CA LEU A 189 11.89 17.57 -7.54
C LEU A 189 12.73 18.73 -6.97
N ASP A 190 12.63 19.92 -7.55
CA ASP A 190 13.37 21.12 -7.14
C ASP A 190 12.59 22.04 -6.19
N ARG A 191 11.33 21.71 -5.92
CA ARG A 191 10.49 22.45 -4.98
C ARG A 191 10.97 22.23 -3.55
N ASP A 192 10.85 23.29 -2.75
CA ASP A 192 11.11 23.23 -1.31
C ASP A 192 9.92 22.59 -0.59
N CYS A 193 10.25 21.72 0.35
CA CYS A 193 9.36 21.03 1.27
C CYS A 193 9.74 21.49 2.68
N ASP A 194 8.86 22.29 3.30
CA ASP A 194 8.97 22.65 4.71
C ASP A 194 8.32 21.57 5.60
N GLN A 195 8.36 21.78 6.91
CA GLN A 195 7.75 20.87 7.88
C GLN A 195 6.24 20.70 7.66
N ALA A 196 5.52 21.78 7.29
CA ALA A 196 4.08 21.72 7.07
C ALA A 196 3.73 20.84 5.87
N VAL A 197 4.50 20.91 4.79
CA VAL A 197 4.34 20.01 3.62
C VAL A 197 4.61 18.56 4.01
N LEU A 198 5.64 18.29 4.84
CA LEU A 198 5.96 16.93 5.30
C LEU A 198 4.90 16.37 6.26
N GLU A 199 4.40 17.17 7.21
CA GLU A 199 3.31 16.80 8.11
C GLU A 199 2.07 16.37 7.32
N ASP A 200 1.67 17.25 6.41
CA ASP A 200 0.53 17.06 5.54
C ASP A 200 0.68 15.81 4.66
N TRP A 201 1.88 15.57 4.14
CA TRP A 201 2.23 14.35 3.41
C TRP A 201 2.14 13.09 4.27
N VAL A 202 2.76 13.07 5.46
CA VAL A 202 2.74 11.93 6.39
C VAL A 202 1.31 11.62 6.83
N PHE A 203 0.47 12.64 7.02
CA PHE A 203 -0.94 12.48 7.34
C PHE A 203 -1.74 11.79 6.22
N ARG A 204 -1.49 12.15 4.95
CA ARG A 204 -2.19 11.54 3.80
C ARG A 204 -1.63 10.16 3.44
N ALA A 205 -0.31 10.06 3.33
CA ALA A 205 0.40 8.87 2.93
C ALA A 205 0.67 7.96 4.14
N HIS A 206 -0.41 7.39 4.70
CA HIS A 206 -0.36 6.53 5.88
C HIS A 206 0.64 5.36 5.79
N HIS A 207 0.99 4.89 4.58
CA HIS A 207 2.04 3.90 4.36
C HIS A 207 3.42 4.38 4.83
N VAL A 208 3.73 5.67 4.74
CA VAL A 208 5.03 6.23 5.20
C VAL A 208 5.18 6.00 6.71
N ALA A 209 4.17 6.36 7.50
CA ALA A 209 4.16 6.13 8.94
C ALA A 209 4.20 4.63 9.27
N THR A 210 3.48 3.80 8.51
CA THR A 210 3.46 2.33 8.68
C THR A 210 4.83 1.72 8.41
N PHE A 211 5.50 2.15 7.35
CA PHE A 211 6.83 1.67 6.97
C PHE A 211 7.90 2.11 7.96
N LEU A 212 7.85 3.35 8.44
CA LEU A 212 8.73 3.82 9.52
C LEU A 212 8.57 2.97 10.77
N SER A 213 7.33 2.73 11.22
CA SER A 213 7.05 1.88 12.37
C SER A 213 7.58 0.46 12.16
N LEU A 214 7.33 -0.16 11.00
CA LEU A 214 7.81 -1.49 10.66
C LEU A 214 9.35 -1.57 10.69
N VAL A 215 10.02 -0.63 10.04
CA VAL A 215 11.49 -0.56 9.98
C VAL A 215 12.09 -0.42 11.36
N ILE A 216 11.51 0.41 12.23
CA ILE A 216 12.01 0.60 13.60
C ILE A 216 11.78 -0.66 14.45
N HIS A 217 10.56 -1.20 14.46
CA HIS A 217 10.22 -2.38 15.26
C HIS A 217 11.06 -3.61 14.85
N GLN A 218 11.22 -3.87 13.55
CA GLN A 218 11.95 -5.05 13.07
C GLN A 218 13.46 -4.82 12.96
N GLY A 219 13.89 -3.58 12.72
CA GLY A 219 15.30 -3.20 12.67
C GLY A 219 15.93 -3.27 14.05
N PHE A 220 15.35 -2.59 15.04
CA PHE A 220 15.86 -2.53 16.40
C PHE A 220 15.36 -3.65 17.33
N LEU A 221 14.44 -4.51 16.86
CA LEU A 221 13.74 -5.50 17.70
C LEU A 221 13.00 -4.88 18.89
N LEU A 222 12.53 -3.65 18.72
CA LEU A 222 11.92 -2.82 19.75
C LEU A 222 10.41 -2.98 19.72
N LEU A 223 9.73 -3.17 20.86
CA LEU A 223 8.27 -3.19 20.99
C LEU A 223 7.58 -4.16 20.00
N ARG A 224 8.13 -5.37 19.84
CA ARG A 224 7.67 -6.34 18.82
C ARG A 224 6.20 -6.75 18.98
N SER A 225 5.67 -6.72 20.20
CA SER A 225 4.26 -7.01 20.50
C SER A 225 3.31 -5.93 19.99
N SER A 226 3.77 -4.69 19.82
CA SER A 226 2.95 -3.56 19.38
C SER A 226 2.69 -3.58 17.88
N LEU A 227 3.61 -4.14 17.08
CA LEU A 227 3.43 -4.29 15.64
C LEU A 227 2.80 -5.64 15.29
N LYS A 228 1.52 -5.62 14.91
CA LYS A 228 0.84 -6.82 14.39
C LYS A 228 1.25 -7.07 12.93
N LEU A 229 2.46 -7.55 12.70
CA LEU A 229 3.00 -7.75 11.34
C LEU A 229 2.08 -8.59 10.44
N ALA A 230 1.34 -9.55 11.01
CA ALA A 230 0.40 -10.38 10.27
C ALA A 230 -0.77 -9.59 9.64
N THR A 231 -1.07 -8.37 10.10
CA THR A 231 -2.08 -7.50 9.47
C THR A 231 -1.51 -6.62 8.36
N LEU A 232 -0.19 -6.53 8.25
CA LEU A 232 0.51 -5.81 7.18
C LEU A 232 0.91 -6.78 6.06
N VAL A 233 1.58 -7.88 6.43
CA VAL A 233 2.00 -8.94 5.52
C VAL A 233 1.13 -10.17 5.79
N PRO A 234 0.13 -10.48 4.95
CA PRO A 234 -0.67 -11.68 5.07
C PRO A 234 0.19 -12.92 4.84
N GLU A 235 -0.17 -14.04 5.43
CA GLU A 235 0.47 -15.32 5.12
C GLU A 235 0.09 -15.78 3.73
N ARG A 236 1.08 -16.15 2.91
CA ARG A 236 0.81 -16.86 1.66
C ARG A 236 0.57 -18.33 1.98
N GLN A 237 -0.68 -18.78 1.87
CA GLN A 237 -0.99 -20.20 1.94
C GLN A 237 -0.58 -20.85 0.62
N VAL A 238 0.49 -21.65 0.69
CA VAL A 238 1.02 -22.41 -0.45
C VAL A 238 0.59 -23.85 -0.28
N ASP A 239 0.12 -24.47 -1.36
CA ASP A 239 -0.06 -25.91 -1.40
C ASP A 239 1.34 -26.57 -1.44
N PRO A 240 1.73 -27.40 -0.45
CA PRO A 240 3.04 -28.01 -0.39
C PRO A 240 3.42 -28.81 -1.65
N GLN A 241 2.43 -29.25 -2.44
CA GLN A 241 2.65 -30.04 -3.64
C GLN A 241 2.90 -29.20 -4.89
N ARG A 242 2.74 -27.86 -4.83
CA ARG A 242 2.82 -26.99 -6.00
C ARG A 242 3.57 -25.69 -5.68
N GLU A 243 4.80 -25.59 -6.15
CA GLU A 243 5.52 -24.31 -6.14
C GLU A 243 4.95 -23.37 -7.21
N PHE A 244 4.57 -22.17 -6.80
CA PHE A 244 4.07 -21.12 -7.68
C PHE A 244 4.73 -19.78 -7.38
N ALA A 245 5.17 -19.13 -8.46
CA ALA A 245 5.69 -17.79 -8.39
C ALA A 245 4.53 -16.78 -8.40
N SER A 246 4.39 -15.98 -7.34
CA SER A 246 3.33 -14.97 -7.31
C SER A 246 3.72 -13.74 -8.12
N VAL A 247 2.79 -13.22 -8.91
CA VAL A 247 2.93 -11.91 -9.56
C VAL A 247 3.16 -10.77 -8.55
N LEU A 248 2.73 -10.93 -7.29
CA LEU A 248 2.91 -9.93 -6.24
C LEU A 248 4.18 -10.16 -5.43
N ASP A 249 4.94 -9.08 -5.27
CA ASP A 249 6.01 -8.99 -4.28
C ASP A 249 5.47 -8.50 -2.92
N VAL A 250 6.33 -8.53 -1.89
CA VAL A 250 5.95 -8.13 -0.54
C VAL A 250 5.44 -6.68 -0.46
N LEU A 251 5.99 -5.77 -1.25
CA LEU A 251 5.57 -4.35 -1.26
C LEU A 251 4.16 -4.20 -1.85
N SER A 252 3.90 -4.84 -2.98
CA SER A 252 2.58 -4.85 -3.62
C SER A 252 1.55 -5.49 -2.71
N VAL A 253 1.92 -6.57 -2.01
CA VAL A 253 1.05 -7.22 -1.03
C VAL A 253 0.71 -6.29 0.13
N ILE A 254 1.68 -5.63 0.75
CA ILE A 254 1.40 -4.69 1.86
C ILE A 254 0.47 -3.57 1.39
N TYR A 255 0.72 -3.01 0.20
CA TYR A 255 -0.10 -1.96 -0.39
C TYR A 255 -1.54 -2.41 -0.65
N VAL A 256 -1.74 -3.59 -1.24
CA VAL A 256 -3.08 -4.12 -1.51
C VAL A 256 -3.78 -4.48 -0.20
N ASN A 257 -3.07 -5.09 0.74
CA ASN A 257 -3.61 -5.55 2.01
C ASN A 257 -4.13 -4.39 2.87
N SER A 258 -3.49 -3.21 2.82
CA SER A 258 -3.99 -2.01 3.52
C SER A 258 -5.35 -1.52 3.01
N HIS A 259 -5.72 -1.87 1.79
CA HIS A 259 -7.01 -1.50 1.20
C HIS A 259 -8.11 -2.55 1.43
N LEU A 260 -7.79 -3.70 2.01
CA LEU A 260 -8.78 -4.73 2.34
C LEU A 260 -9.45 -4.49 3.71
N PRO A 261 -10.67 -5.03 3.94
CA PRO A 261 -11.25 -5.10 5.27
C PRO A 261 -10.34 -5.85 6.26
N GLN A 262 -10.31 -5.42 7.52
CA GLN A 262 -9.36 -5.92 8.52
C GLN A 262 -9.45 -7.44 8.75
N GLU A 263 -10.64 -8.01 8.62
CA GLU A 263 -10.95 -9.43 8.80
C GLU A 263 -10.34 -10.30 7.68
N ARG A 264 -9.88 -9.69 6.59
CA ARG A 264 -9.36 -10.34 5.38
C ARG A 264 -7.84 -10.17 5.22
N ARG A 265 -7.16 -9.55 6.20
CA ARG A 265 -5.74 -9.16 6.07
C ARG A 265 -4.71 -10.20 6.52
N LEU A 266 -5.15 -11.32 7.09
CA LEU A 266 -4.27 -12.24 7.83
C LEU A 266 -3.59 -13.30 6.96
N SER A 267 -4.31 -13.87 6.00
CA SER A 267 -3.83 -14.99 5.18
C SER A 267 -4.53 -15.02 3.84
N TRP A 268 -3.77 -15.25 2.77
CA TRP A 268 -4.28 -15.34 1.40
C TRP A 268 -4.01 -16.73 0.84
N ARG A 269 -5.04 -17.31 0.23
CA ARG A 269 -4.99 -18.63 -0.43
C ARG A 269 -5.12 -18.45 -1.93
N LEU A 270 -4.26 -19.11 -2.69
CA LEU A 270 -4.38 -19.16 -4.14
C LEU A 270 -5.59 -20.02 -4.54
N LEU A 271 -6.55 -19.43 -5.25
CA LEU A 271 -7.70 -20.15 -5.81
C LEU A 271 -7.45 -20.60 -7.25
N PHE A 272 -6.80 -19.73 -8.04
CA PHE A 272 -6.52 -19.96 -9.45
C PHE A 272 -5.26 -19.20 -9.87
N ALA A 273 -4.50 -19.81 -10.76
CA ALA A 273 -3.35 -19.25 -11.47
C ALA A 273 -3.27 -19.91 -12.82
N THR A 274 -3.15 -19.10 -13.88
CA THR A 274 -3.07 -19.57 -15.26
C THR A 274 -1.91 -20.54 -15.49
N GLU A 275 -0.76 -20.29 -14.85
CA GLU A 275 0.42 -21.18 -14.94
C GLU A 275 0.17 -22.58 -14.37
N LEU A 276 -0.62 -22.69 -13.31
CA LEU A 276 -0.90 -23.98 -12.64
C LEU A 276 -2.12 -24.70 -13.19
N HIS A 277 -3.08 -23.94 -13.73
CA HIS A 277 -4.42 -24.43 -14.05
C HIS A 277 -4.79 -24.29 -15.52
N GLY A 278 -3.96 -23.65 -16.34
CA GLY A 278 -4.24 -23.41 -17.76
C GLY A 278 -5.15 -22.21 -18.01
N ASN A 279 -5.49 -21.99 -19.29
CA ASN A 279 -6.21 -20.81 -19.79
C ASN A 279 -7.74 -21.00 -19.88
N SER A 280 -8.30 -22.10 -19.34
CA SER A 280 -9.72 -22.40 -19.51
C SER A 280 -10.60 -21.56 -18.59
N PHE A 281 -11.50 -20.77 -19.19
CA PHE A 281 -12.49 -19.99 -18.44
C PHE A 281 -13.42 -20.89 -17.60
N ALA A 282 -13.78 -22.07 -18.11
CA ALA A 282 -14.59 -23.02 -17.35
C ALA A 282 -13.87 -23.52 -16.09
N GLN A 283 -12.55 -23.74 -16.17
CA GLN A 283 -11.75 -24.14 -15.00
C GLN A 283 -11.59 -23.00 -14.00
N LEU A 284 -11.43 -21.75 -14.47
CA LEU A 284 -11.45 -20.56 -13.62
C LEU A 284 -12.77 -20.50 -12.85
N CYS A 285 -13.90 -20.49 -13.55
CA CYS A 285 -15.23 -20.44 -12.95
C CYS A 285 -15.46 -21.58 -11.95
N GLY A 286 -15.09 -22.81 -12.30
CA GLY A 286 -15.26 -23.97 -11.42
C GLY A 286 -14.45 -23.88 -10.11
N ARG A 287 -13.34 -23.14 -10.09
CA ARG A 287 -12.47 -22.98 -8.90
C ARG A 287 -12.81 -21.76 -8.05
N ILE A 288 -13.26 -20.67 -8.66
CA ILE A 288 -13.56 -19.43 -7.94
C ILE A 288 -15.03 -19.31 -7.51
N ALA A 289 -15.94 -20.04 -8.17
CA ALA A 289 -17.36 -20.03 -7.82
C ALA A 289 -17.56 -20.46 -6.37
N HIS A 290 -18.39 -19.71 -5.64
CA HIS A 290 -18.66 -19.93 -4.22
C HIS A 290 -17.43 -19.88 -3.28
N GLY A 291 -16.28 -19.42 -3.76
CA GLY A 291 -15.03 -19.34 -3.00
C GLY A 291 -14.93 -18.18 -1.99
N GLY A 292 -15.99 -17.38 -1.85
CA GLY A 292 -15.99 -16.18 -1.01
C GLY A 292 -15.40 -14.95 -1.69
N PRO A 293 -15.21 -13.86 -0.92
CA PRO A 293 -14.53 -12.66 -1.39
C PRO A 293 -13.09 -12.97 -1.82
N CYS A 294 -12.64 -12.43 -2.95
CA CYS A 294 -11.32 -12.73 -3.48
C CYS A 294 -10.67 -11.53 -4.18
N LEU A 295 -9.35 -11.58 -4.29
CA LEU A 295 -8.56 -10.70 -5.13
C LEU A 295 -8.34 -11.36 -6.49
N VAL A 296 -8.59 -10.61 -7.56
CA VAL A 296 -8.31 -11.03 -8.94
C VAL A 296 -7.21 -10.14 -9.48
N LEU A 297 -6.19 -10.77 -10.07
CA LEU A 297 -5.02 -10.12 -10.65
C LEU A 297 -4.89 -10.51 -12.12
N LEU A 298 -4.46 -9.56 -12.94
CA LEU A 298 -4.18 -9.72 -14.35
C LEU A 298 -2.84 -9.04 -14.62
N GLU A 299 -1.93 -9.77 -15.25
CA GLU A 299 -0.67 -9.22 -15.77
C GLU A 299 -0.79 -9.08 -17.30
N ASP A 300 -0.51 -7.89 -17.82
CA ASP A 300 -0.46 -7.67 -19.27
C ASP A 300 0.85 -8.18 -19.89
N SER A 301 0.93 -8.22 -21.22
CA SER A 301 2.13 -8.67 -21.94
C SER A 301 3.37 -7.81 -21.67
N ASP A 302 3.18 -6.60 -21.15
CA ASP A 302 4.24 -5.65 -20.82
C ASP A 302 4.64 -5.71 -19.33
N GLY A 303 4.11 -6.69 -18.56
CA GLY A 303 4.44 -6.91 -17.15
C GLY A 303 3.71 -5.97 -16.17
N HIS A 304 2.68 -5.27 -16.62
CA HIS A 304 1.85 -4.44 -15.74
C HIS A 304 0.76 -5.27 -15.07
N VAL A 305 0.58 -5.03 -13.77
CA VAL A 305 -0.33 -5.80 -12.94
C VAL A 305 -1.52 -4.93 -12.54
N PHE A 306 -2.72 -5.43 -12.85
CA PHE A 306 -4.01 -4.83 -12.54
C PHE A 306 -4.85 -5.81 -11.75
N GLY A 307 -5.75 -5.29 -10.93
CA GLY A 307 -6.62 -6.17 -10.17
C GLY A 307 -7.84 -5.50 -9.59
N GLY A 308 -8.67 -6.35 -9.00
CA GLY A 308 -9.90 -5.96 -8.32
C GLY A 308 -10.14 -6.84 -7.10
N PHE A 309 -10.81 -6.25 -6.10
CA PHE A 309 -11.35 -6.99 -4.98
C PHE A 309 -12.84 -7.26 -5.18
N ALA A 310 -13.22 -8.53 -5.22
CA ALA A 310 -14.60 -8.97 -5.19
C ALA A 310 -15.01 -9.16 -3.71
N SER A 311 -15.96 -8.37 -3.23
CA SER A 311 -16.40 -8.42 -1.83
C SER A 311 -17.38 -9.56 -1.53
N CYS A 312 -17.87 -10.26 -2.55
CA CYS A 312 -18.77 -11.40 -2.46
C CYS A 312 -18.25 -12.58 -3.29
N SER A 313 -18.81 -13.76 -3.04
CA SER A 313 -18.56 -14.95 -3.87
C SER A 313 -18.95 -14.72 -5.33
N TRP A 314 -18.22 -15.37 -6.23
CA TRP A 314 -18.59 -15.44 -7.63
C TRP A 314 -19.69 -16.49 -7.83
N GLU A 315 -20.66 -16.19 -8.68
CA GLU A 315 -21.72 -17.11 -9.07
C GLU A 315 -21.78 -17.19 -10.60
N VAL A 316 -21.91 -18.40 -11.14
CA VAL A 316 -22.10 -18.62 -12.57
C VAL A 316 -23.60 -18.59 -12.85
N LYS A 317 -24.12 -17.42 -13.21
CA LYS A 317 -25.51 -17.23 -13.66
C LYS A 317 -25.55 -16.42 -14.96
N PRO A 318 -26.55 -16.62 -15.83
CA PRO A 318 -26.69 -15.87 -17.09
C PRO A 318 -27.01 -14.38 -16.89
N GLN A 319 -27.43 -13.99 -15.68
CA GLN A 319 -27.79 -12.62 -15.33
C GLN A 319 -26.60 -11.89 -14.70
N PHE A 320 -26.42 -10.61 -15.04
CA PHE A 320 -25.41 -9.75 -14.42
C PHE A 320 -25.64 -9.65 -12.91
N GLN A 321 -24.58 -9.81 -12.13
CA GLN A 321 -24.60 -9.63 -10.67
C GLN A 321 -23.66 -8.51 -10.24
N GLY A 322 -24.18 -7.64 -9.38
CA GLY A 322 -23.45 -6.57 -8.75
C GLY A 322 -24.42 -5.58 -8.15
N HIS A 323 -24.46 -5.47 -6.82
CA HIS A 323 -25.10 -4.31 -6.20
C HIS A 323 -24.14 -3.12 -6.37
N GLY A 324 -24.66 -1.90 -6.53
CA GLY A 324 -23.83 -0.69 -6.73
C GLY A 324 -22.79 -0.43 -5.62
N ARG A 325 -22.81 -1.22 -4.53
CA ARG A 325 -21.86 -1.22 -3.41
C ARG A 325 -20.84 -2.37 -3.43
N THR A 326 -20.99 -3.40 -4.27
CA THR A 326 -20.32 -4.71 -4.10
C THR A 326 -18.98 -4.86 -4.82
N ALA A 327 -18.64 -3.95 -5.74
CA ALA A 327 -17.36 -3.99 -6.45
C ALA A 327 -16.78 -2.59 -6.61
N ARG A 328 -16.06 -2.10 -5.60
CA ARG A 328 -15.15 -0.96 -5.80
C ARG A 328 -13.91 -1.12 -4.94
N LEU A 329 -12.88 -1.68 -5.56
CA LEU A 329 -11.47 -1.31 -5.41
C LEU A 329 -10.74 -1.92 -6.61
N LEU A 330 -10.79 -1.21 -7.74
CA LEU A 330 -9.84 -1.44 -8.83
C LEU A 330 -8.53 -0.80 -8.39
N TRP A 331 -7.47 -1.58 -8.38
CA TRP A 331 -6.13 -1.10 -8.12
C TRP A 331 -5.23 -1.49 -9.29
N ALA A 332 -4.43 -0.51 -9.72
CA ALA A 332 -3.30 -0.76 -10.58
C ALA A 332 -2.06 -0.67 -9.69
N VAL A 333 -1.15 -1.64 -9.80
CA VAL A 333 0.17 -1.55 -9.14
C VAL A 333 0.97 -0.36 -9.69
N ASP A 334 0.64 0.09 -10.90
CA ASP A 334 1.10 1.34 -11.51
C ASP A 334 -0.08 2.27 -11.83
N ARG A 335 -0.43 3.14 -10.86
CA ARG A 335 -1.56 4.09 -10.99
C ARG A 335 -1.31 5.21 -11.99
N ARG A 336 -0.05 5.59 -12.25
CA ARG A 336 0.27 6.71 -13.15
C ARG A 336 -0.01 6.29 -14.60
N ARG A 337 0.44 5.11 -15.01
CA ARG A 337 0.22 4.62 -16.37
C ARG A 337 -1.23 4.16 -16.63
N PHE A 338 -1.94 3.65 -15.62
CA PHE A 338 -3.36 3.33 -15.76
C PHE A 338 -4.19 4.57 -16.13
N ARG A 339 -3.85 5.73 -15.55
CA ARG A 339 -4.55 7.00 -15.81
C ARG A 339 -4.20 7.60 -17.17
N GLU A 340 -2.97 7.44 -17.63
CA GLU A 340 -2.53 7.85 -18.97
C GLU A 340 -3.18 7.00 -20.08
N ARG A 341 -3.25 5.67 -19.90
CA ARG A 341 -3.87 4.78 -20.90
C ARG A 341 -5.40 4.85 -20.94
N THR A 342 -6.08 5.16 -19.83
CA THR A 342 -7.53 5.43 -19.84
C THR A 342 -7.87 6.76 -20.53
N GLN A 343 -6.95 7.73 -20.56
CA GLN A 343 -7.12 8.98 -21.32
C GLN A 343 -6.82 8.82 -22.82
N GLN A 344 -6.06 7.79 -23.20
CA GLN A 344 -5.72 7.46 -24.60
C GLN A 344 -6.61 6.37 -25.23
N GLY A 345 -7.69 5.95 -24.55
CA GLY A 345 -8.66 4.99 -25.11
C GLY A 345 -8.16 3.54 -25.24
N GLN A 346 -6.98 3.20 -24.71
CA GLN A 346 -6.38 1.85 -24.80
C GLN A 346 -6.58 1.02 -23.53
N ALA A 347 -7.70 1.20 -22.83
CA ALA A 347 -8.14 0.25 -21.82
C ALA A 347 -9.08 -0.77 -22.47
N HIS A 348 -8.53 -1.85 -23.00
CA HIS A 348 -9.33 -3.04 -23.30
C HIS A 348 -9.79 -3.63 -21.98
N VAL A 349 -10.95 -3.18 -21.50
CA VAL A 349 -11.73 -3.95 -20.52
C VAL A 349 -12.15 -5.22 -21.27
N HIS A 350 -11.44 -6.32 -21.02
CA HIS A 350 -11.88 -7.63 -21.48
C HIS A 350 -13.16 -7.99 -20.71
N HIS A 351 -14.30 -7.51 -21.22
CA HIS A 351 -15.53 -8.28 -21.08
C HIS A 351 -15.21 -9.65 -21.68
N VAL A 352 -15.30 -10.70 -20.86
CA VAL A 352 -15.42 -12.07 -21.38
C VAL A 352 -16.74 -12.10 -22.14
N ARG A 353 -16.68 -11.78 -23.43
CA ARG A 353 -17.76 -12.00 -24.36
C ARG A 353 -17.72 -13.49 -24.67
N GLN A 354 -18.74 -14.23 -24.24
CA GLN A 354 -18.93 -15.61 -24.67
C GLN A 354 -18.78 -15.69 -26.20
N PRO A 355 -18.17 -16.74 -26.76
CA PRO A 355 -18.49 -17.12 -28.12
C PRO A 355 -19.97 -17.52 -28.11
N SER A 356 -20.81 -16.72 -28.76
CA SER A 356 -22.17 -17.14 -29.08
C SER A 356 -22.07 -18.41 -29.92
N ALA A 357 -22.49 -19.54 -29.36
CA ALA A 357 -22.66 -20.75 -30.14
C ALA A 357 -23.88 -21.54 -29.61
N VAL A 358 -24.93 -21.45 -30.44
CA VAL A 358 -25.93 -22.49 -30.73
C VAL A 358 -27.00 -22.75 -29.67
N GLY A 359 -28.21 -22.26 -29.95
CA GLY A 359 -29.44 -22.78 -29.36
C GLY A 359 -29.89 -24.08 -30.06
N PRO A 360 -30.69 -24.94 -29.41
CA PRO A 360 -31.20 -26.15 -30.04
C PRO A 360 -32.63 -25.94 -30.59
N GLY A 361 -32.78 -26.17 -31.91
CA GLY A 361 -33.96 -26.83 -32.48
C GLY A 361 -35.03 -25.97 -33.14
N GLY A 362 -35.10 -26.03 -34.48
CA GLY A 362 -36.29 -25.67 -35.27
C GLY A 362 -35.99 -25.25 -36.71
N LEU A 363 -35.89 -26.22 -37.64
CA LEU A 363 -36.03 -26.00 -39.09
C LEU A 363 -37.53 -25.87 -39.44
N PRO A 364 -37.95 -25.13 -40.50
CA PRO A 364 -37.71 -25.56 -41.89
C PRO A 364 -37.53 -24.48 -42.99
N VAL A 365 -36.74 -24.87 -44.01
CA VAL A 365 -36.91 -24.72 -45.48
C VAL A 365 -36.78 -23.31 -46.13
N PRO A 366 -36.16 -23.21 -47.33
CA PRO A 366 -35.52 -21.99 -47.84
C PRO A 366 -36.43 -21.22 -48.81
N GLU A 367 -36.19 -19.93 -49.01
CA GLU A 367 -36.54 -19.31 -50.28
C GLU A 367 -35.62 -18.14 -50.66
N ASP A 368 -35.44 -18.08 -51.97
CA ASP A 368 -34.52 -17.30 -52.78
C ASP A 368 -34.72 -15.79 -52.71
N GLY A 369 -33.72 -15.07 -53.23
CA GLY A 369 -33.71 -13.61 -53.33
C GLY A 369 -34.81 -13.04 -54.23
N GLY A 370 -35.11 -11.74 -54.06
CA GLY A 370 -35.97 -11.04 -55.00
C GLY A 370 -36.42 -9.66 -54.56
N VAL A 371 -35.77 -8.66 -55.14
CA VAL A 371 -36.14 -7.24 -55.13
C VAL A 371 -37.52 -7.00 -55.75
N GLY A 372 -38.31 -6.06 -55.20
CA GLY A 372 -39.15 -5.17 -56.02
C GLY A 372 -40.65 -5.09 -55.70
N GLY A 373 -41.05 -3.91 -55.19
CA GLY A 373 -42.15 -3.12 -55.76
C GLY A 373 -43.61 -3.38 -55.31
N GLY A 374 -44.29 -2.29 -54.92
CA GLY A 374 -45.66 -2.04 -55.38
C GLY A 374 -46.78 -1.90 -54.32
N ARG A 375 -47.17 -0.64 -54.07
CA ARG A 375 -48.53 -0.04 -53.92
C ARG A 375 -49.70 -0.86 -53.31
N GLY A 376 -50.46 -0.22 -52.40
CA GLY A 376 -51.77 -0.65 -51.84
C GLY A 376 -52.95 -0.69 -52.85
N PRO A 377 -54.25 -0.50 -52.50
CA PRO A 377 -54.89 -0.07 -51.23
C PRO A 377 -56.25 -0.77 -50.85
N LYS A 378 -56.85 -0.35 -49.71
CA LYS A 378 -58.30 -0.16 -49.35
C LYS A 378 -59.38 -1.27 -49.51
N GLY A 379 -60.26 -1.36 -48.49
CA GLY A 379 -61.72 -1.68 -48.57
C GLY A 379 -62.21 -2.62 -47.44
N ARG A 380 -62.99 -2.24 -46.40
CA ARG A 380 -64.43 -1.84 -46.23
C ARG A 380 -65.48 -2.99 -46.22
N VAL A 381 -66.20 -3.10 -45.08
CA VAL A 381 -67.65 -3.45 -44.84
C VAL A 381 -68.14 -4.92 -44.82
N GLY A 382 -69.02 -5.21 -43.82
CA GLY A 382 -70.15 -6.16 -43.84
C GLY A 382 -70.10 -7.20 -42.71
N GLN A 383 -70.78 -7.11 -41.54
CA GLN A 383 -72.22 -7.09 -41.18
C GLN A 383 -72.84 -8.51 -40.98
N GLU A 384 -73.74 -8.61 -39.98
CA GLU A 384 -74.68 -9.72 -39.60
C GLU A 384 -74.15 -10.88 -38.72
N ASN A 385 -74.88 -11.48 -37.77
CA ASN A 385 -76.15 -11.22 -37.07
C ASN A 385 -76.28 -12.18 -35.85
N GLN A 386 -77.13 -11.80 -34.89
CA GLN A 386 -77.99 -12.61 -33.96
C GLN A 386 -77.35 -13.62 -32.97
N GLU A 387 -77.43 -13.36 -31.65
CA GLU A 387 -78.53 -13.73 -30.70
C GLU A 387 -78.62 -15.22 -30.38
N HIS A 388 -78.30 -15.62 -29.13
CA HIS A 388 -79.27 -16.28 -28.25
C HIS A 388 -78.82 -16.37 -26.78
N SER A 389 -79.82 -16.14 -25.93
CA SER A 389 -79.91 -16.14 -24.47
C SER A 389 -79.65 -17.51 -23.83
N GLY A 390 -79.32 -17.54 -22.52
CA GLY A 390 -79.39 -18.78 -21.74
C GLY A 390 -78.88 -18.70 -20.31
N HIS A 391 -79.79 -18.49 -19.37
CA HIS A 391 -79.62 -18.34 -17.93
C HIS A 391 -79.07 -19.58 -17.19
N ARG A 392 -78.46 -19.28 -16.02
CA ARG A 392 -78.17 -20.15 -14.86
C ARG A 392 -79.34 -21.00 -14.38
N PRO A 393 -79.05 -22.05 -13.59
CA PRO A 393 -79.32 -21.97 -12.14
C PRO A 393 -78.06 -21.71 -11.30
#